data_AF-A0A6P8TAU6-F1
#
_entry.id   AF-A0A6P8TAU6-F1
#
_cell.length_a   1.000
_cell.length_b   1.000
_cell.length_c   1.000
_cell.angle_alpha   90.00
_cell.angle_beta   90.00
_cell.angle_gamma   90.00
#
_symmetry.space_group_name_H-M   'P 1'
#
loop_
_entity.id
_entity.type
_entity.pdbx_description
1 polymer ?
#
loop_
_entity_poly.entity_id
_entity_poly.type
_entity_poly.pdbx_seq_one_letter_code
_entity_poly.pdbx_strand_id
1 'polypeptide(L)'
;MLKLEENIKELKAKLTGFDKDHLIQERTQQGSEGCQSQSNQETVQTKEDLKSLKEVHEKLTGELEKIKQKLKTSQSQLQEETLERLTMSKMITDLEADRAQMTTERELSKVSESGHEEITAMKEKCHLLRESVEVLELEKQKLQDRCMYLEAGVLEREEKLQLQEVEHRKQGAGRLQSNEELKAVASHWAQKWQRVALTLQSTQEELEEVKKSNSRNESDLLLKAELGACKQQLELERSRTLLHRCEDKGTDALAQTEDRGTQTELSESSLLWEPSSASHSSQNKAPKSSEDQDDGNQATIWTSNSLRSQLEESRRRTRQLQEEETLSDQRLQTLRQLYPVQDEIPSAEGRKDKTVSPLDAETDQQRRMVTEQLKNLFKEREGKEVETVDNRLAAGQNAPSSPEDWSQTSKGVRNSVDRRIWQHGSGLMPVFEEDEEECDCPGGEEAHVEENWHNQSQQMSTMTAVICKLKANNENLLPATLRCKPIQDCPLTAKNKTALGSDVTDLQQTKPALLCPDGLFLVELVDICSPDEDEEEEGDK
;
A
#
# COMPACT_ATOMS: atom_id res chain seq x y z
N MET A 1 -9.75 25.92 -83.90
CA MET A 1 -9.98 27.12 -84.74
C MET A 1 -8.80 27.47 -85.63
N LEU A 2 -7.63 27.87 -85.09
CA LEU A 2 -6.44 28.36 -85.85
C LEU A 2 -6.23 27.78 -87.27
N LYS A 3 -6.15 26.45 -87.42
CA LYS A 3 -5.91 25.77 -88.71
C LYS A 3 -6.98 26.01 -89.80
N LEU A 4 -8.19 26.42 -89.43
CA LEU A 4 -9.25 26.82 -90.38
C LEU A 4 -9.05 28.27 -90.85
N GLU A 5 -8.60 29.14 -89.95
CA GLU A 5 -8.35 30.56 -90.23
C GLU A 5 -7.14 30.74 -91.17
N GLU A 6 -6.14 29.86 -91.01
CA GLU A 6 -4.96 29.75 -91.88
C GLU A 6 -5.35 29.33 -93.31
N ASN A 7 -6.16 28.27 -93.47
CA ASN A 7 -6.71 27.86 -94.77
C ASN A 7 -7.52 28.98 -95.46
N ILE A 8 -8.30 29.76 -94.70
CA ILE A 8 -9.08 30.89 -95.23
C ILE A 8 -8.15 32.02 -95.72
N LYS A 9 -7.04 32.30 -95.02
CA LYS A 9 -6.04 33.28 -95.45
C LYS A 9 -5.31 32.80 -96.71
N GLU A 10 -4.95 31.53 -96.81
CA GLU A 10 -4.30 30.95 -98.00
C GLU A 10 -5.22 30.99 -99.24
N LEU A 11 -6.49 30.58 -99.10
CA LEU A 11 -7.47 30.64 -100.19
C LEU A 11 -7.73 32.08 -100.64
N LYS A 12 -7.78 33.05 -99.70
CA LYS A 12 -7.97 34.46 -100.04
C LYS A 12 -6.78 35.03 -100.80
N ALA A 13 -5.55 34.69 -100.41
CA ALA A 13 -4.33 35.09 -101.11
C ALA A 13 -4.28 34.54 -102.55
N LYS A 14 -4.64 33.26 -102.73
CA LYS A 14 -4.74 32.62 -104.07
C LYS A 14 -5.80 33.27 -104.97
N LEU A 15 -6.86 33.84 -104.40
CA LEU A 15 -7.91 34.53 -105.16
C LEU A 15 -7.55 35.97 -105.55
N THR A 16 -6.73 36.66 -104.75
CA THR A 16 -6.25 38.03 -105.06
C THR A 16 -5.03 38.06 -105.97
N GLY A 17 -4.32 36.94 -106.16
CA GLY A 17 -3.13 36.85 -107.02
C GLY A 17 -3.40 36.58 -108.51
N PHE A 18 -4.66 36.62 -108.95
CA PHE A 18 -5.00 36.41 -110.36
C PHE A 18 -4.98 37.74 -111.13
N ASP A 19 -3.86 38.00 -111.82
CA ASP A 19 -3.69 39.13 -112.74
C ASP A 19 -4.81 39.18 -113.80
N LYS A 20 -5.25 40.40 -114.14
CA LYS A 20 -6.30 40.64 -115.14
C LYS A 20 -5.82 41.16 -116.50
N ASP A 21 -4.52 41.38 -116.65
CA ASP A 21 -3.96 42.08 -117.83
C ASP A 21 -3.37 41.12 -118.88
N HIS A 22 -3.56 39.80 -118.75
CA HIS A 22 -3.07 38.78 -119.69
C HIS A 22 -4.13 37.78 -120.16
N LEU A 23 -5.05 38.23 -121.04
CA LEU A 23 -5.47 37.40 -122.18
C LEU A 23 -5.92 38.26 -123.38
N ILE A 24 -4.97 38.48 -124.30
CA ILE A 24 -5.19 39.09 -125.62
C ILE A 24 -5.29 37.93 -126.65
N GLN A 25 -5.88 38.21 -127.81
CA GLN A 25 -5.48 37.68 -129.13
C GLN A 25 -6.24 36.46 -129.70
N GLU A 26 -6.20 36.36 -131.05
CA GLU A 26 -6.69 35.26 -131.91
C GLU A 26 -8.23 35.20 -132.11
N ARG A 27 -8.87 35.06 -133.29
CA ARG A 27 -8.59 34.92 -134.77
C ARG A 27 -9.90 35.38 -135.49
N THR A 28 -10.08 35.83 -136.74
CA THR A 28 -9.32 36.30 -137.94
C THR A 28 -10.37 37.02 -138.84
N GLN A 29 -10.14 38.15 -139.53
CA GLN A 29 -9.46 38.35 -140.84
C GLN A 29 -10.25 37.84 -142.08
N GLN A 30 -10.16 38.57 -143.22
CA GLN A 30 -10.86 38.39 -144.52
C GLN A 30 -12.36 38.77 -144.54
N GLY A 31 -12.97 39.21 -145.66
CA GLY A 31 -12.42 39.56 -147.00
C GLY A 31 -13.49 39.49 -148.11
N SER A 32 -13.26 40.14 -149.27
CA SER A 32 -14.15 40.21 -150.46
C SER A 32 -15.44 41.05 -150.24
N GLU A 33 -15.90 41.99 -151.08
CA GLU A 33 -15.90 42.18 -152.55
C GLU A 33 -16.93 41.30 -153.29
N GLY A 34 -17.85 41.92 -154.05
CA GLY A 34 -18.71 41.22 -155.03
C GLY A 34 -20.17 41.66 -155.17
N CYS A 35 -20.51 42.18 -156.36
CA CYS A 35 -21.78 42.05 -157.10
C CYS A 35 -23.15 42.29 -156.41
N GLN A 36 -23.81 43.37 -156.85
CA GLN A 36 -25.27 43.43 -156.97
C GLN A 36 -25.79 42.40 -157.98
N SER A 37 -26.86 41.67 -157.66
CA SER A 37 -27.97 41.31 -158.58
C SER A 37 -29.05 40.48 -157.87
N GLN A 38 -30.32 40.68 -158.27
CA GLN A 38 -31.45 39.72 -158.27
C GLN A 38 -31.53 38.69 -157.10
N SER A 39 -32.60 38.61 -156.31
CA SER A 39 -34.01 38.70 -156.71
C SER A 39 -34.96 38.94 -155.52
N ASN A 40 -36.17 39.44 -155.79
CA ASN A 40 -37.17 39.80 -154.79
C ASN A 40 -37.94 38.57 -154.23
N GLN A 41 -37.30 37.73 -153.41
CA GLN A 41 -38.00 36.61 -152.75
C GLN A 41 -37.60 36.34 -151.27
N GLU A 42 -36.72 37.16 -150.68
CA GLU A 42 -36.15 36.92 -149.34
C GLU A 42 -36.83 37.73 -148.20
N THR A 43 -37.76 38.62 -148.55
CA THR A 43 -38.50 39.51 -147.62
C THR A 43 -39.72 38.85 -146.94
N VAL A 44 -39.88 37.53 -147.11
CA VAL A 44 -40.90 36.70 -146.43
C VAL A 44 -40.24 35.81 -145.38
N GLN A 45 -39.21 35.05 -145.74
CA GLN A 45 -38.46 34.19 -144.82
C GLN A 45 -37.92 34.98 -143.62
N THR A 46 -37.26 36.11 -143.89
CA THR A 46 -36.75 37.04 -142.86
C THR A 46 -37.83 37.61 -141.93
N LYS A 47 -39.12 37.62 -142.31
CA LYS A 47 -40.23 38.00 -141.43
C LYS A 47 -40.72 36.85 -140.55
N GLU A 48 -40.61 35.61 -141.03
CA GLU A 48 -40.97 34.41 -140.27
C GLU A 48 -39.89 34.11 -139.23
N ASP A 49 -38.61 34.27 -139.58
CA ASP A 49 -37.48 34.20 -138.64
C ASP A 49 -37.52 35.35 -137.62
N LEU A 50 -37.93 36.56 -138.01
CA LEU A 50 -38.22 37.66 -137.06
C LEU A 50 -39.43 37.40 -136.15
N LYS A 51 -40.29 36.43 -136.49
CA LYS A 51 -41.45 36.04 -135.68
C LYS A 51 -41.07 34.93 -134.70
N SER A 52 -40.36 33.89 -135.15
CA SER A 52 -39.82 32.84 -134.28
C SER A 52 -38.79 33.40 -133.28
N LEU A 53 -37.94 34.34 -133.69
CA LEU A 53 -37.01 35.05 -132.79
C LEU A 53 -37.75 35.86 -131.72
N LYS A 54 -38.90 36.46 -132.03
CA LYS A 54 -39.74 37.17 -131.04
C LYS A 54 -40.39 36.20 -130.06
N GLU A 55 -40.91 35.07 -130.54
CA GLU A 55 -41.48 34.02 -129.69
C GLU A 55 -40.43 33.42 -128.74
N VAL A 56 -39.21 33.17 -129.25
CA VAL A 56 -38.06 32.74 -128.45
C VAL A 56 -37.64 33.83 -127.44
N HIS A 57 -37.62 35.11 -127.83
CA HIS A 57 -37.32 36.21 -126.92
C HIS A 57 -38.36 36.36 -125.81
N GLU A 58 -39.65 36.24 -126.13
CA GLU A 58 -40.75 36.29 -125.16
C GLU A 58 -40.70 35.09 -124.20
N LYS A 59 -40.45 33.89 -124.73
CA LYS A 59 -40.20 32.68 -123.93
C LYS A 59 -39.00 32.83 -122.99
N LEU A 60 -37.85 33.30 -123.51
CA LEU A 60 -36.64 33.54 -122.71
C LEU A 60 -36.89 34.62 -121.64
N THR A 61 -37.66 35.66 -121.93
CA THR A 61 -38.05 36.69 -120.95
C THR A 61 -38.92 36.07 -119.85
N GLY A 62 -39.89 35.22 -120.21
CA GLY A 62 -40.72 34.49 -119.25
C GLY A 62 -39.97 33.45 -118.42
N GLU A 63 -38.92 32.82 -118.97
CA GLU A 63 -38.02 31.92 -118.24
C GLU A 63 -37.07 32.69 -117.31
N LEU A 64 -36.53 33.83 -117.76
CA LEU A 64 -35.72 34.74 -116.95
C LEU A 64 -36.50 35.24 -115.73
N GLU A 65 -37.75 35.68 -115.90
CA GLU A 65 -38.56 36.17 -114.78
C GLU A 65 -38.92 35.04 -113.80
N LYS A 66 -39.17 33.81 -114.29
CA LYS A 66 -39.32 32.61 -113.44
C LYS A 66 -38.05 32.28 -112.65
N ILE A 67 -36.88 32.39 -113.27
CA ILE A 67 -35.58 32.18 -112.60
C ILE A 67 -35.34 33.27 -111.55
N LYS A 68 -35.62 34.54 -111.87
CA LYS A 68 -35.56 35.70 -110.97
C LYS A 68 -36.51 35.57 -109.78
N GLN A 69 -37.73 35.07 -109.99
CA GLN A 69 -38.66 34.75 -108.91
C GLN A 69 -38.13 33.60 -108.02
N LYS A 70 -37.66 32.50 -108.62
CA LYS A 70 -37.06 31.37 -107.87
C LYS A 70 -35.85 31.80 -107.04
N LEU A 71 -34.94 32.58 -107.62
CA LEU A 71 -33.77 33.13 -106.94
C LEU A 71 -34.18 33.98 -105.74
N LYS A 72 -35.20 34.86 -105.90
CA LYS A 72 -35.73 35.66 -104.80
C LYS A 72 -36.33 34.79 -103.68
N THR A 73 -37.10 33.74 -104.01
CA THR A 73 -37.63 32.82 -102.99
C THR A 73 -36.54 32.05 -102.26
N SER A 74 -35.53 31.52 -102.97
CA SER A 74 -34.41 30.82 -102.33
C SER A 74 -33.51 31.74 -101.52
N GLN A 75 -33.37 33.02 -101.91
CA GLN A 75 -32.69 34.04 -101.10
C GLN A 75 -33.43 34.31 -99.78
N SER A 76 -34.77 34.42 -99.82
CA SER A 76 -35.57 34.56 -98.59
C SER A 76 -35.50 33.32 -97.69
N GLN A 77 -35.58 32.12 -98.26
CA GLN A 77 -35.42 30.86 -97.51
C GLN A 77 -34.04 30.74 -96.85
N LEU A 78 -32.96 31.13 -97.55
CA LEU A 78 -31.61 31.13 -96.98
C LEU A 78 -31.44 32.17 -95.86
N GLN A 79 -32.15 33.29 -95.93
CA GLN A 79 -32.18 34.28 -94.83
C GLN A 79 -32.95 33.74 -93.62
N GLU A 80 -34.10 33.09 -93.83
CA GLU A 80 -34.91 32.43 -92.80
C GLU A 80 -34.11 31.32 -92.09
N GLU A 81 -33.52 30.37 -92.83
CA GLU A 81 -32.65 29.31 -92.29
C GLU A 81 -31.43 29.88 -91.54
N THR A 82 -30.93 31.06 -91.94
CA THR A 82 -29.81 31.71 -91.24
C THR A 82 -30.25 32.33 -89.91
N LEU A 83 -31.44 32.93 -89.84
CA LEU A 83 -32.02 33.43 -88.59
C LEU A 83 -32.40 32.28 -87.63
N GLU A 84 -32.94 31.18 -88.17
CA GLU A 84 -33.25 29.97 -87.39
C GLU A 84 -31.98 29.36 -86.79
N ARG A 85 -30.93 29.17 -87.60
CA ARG A 85 -29.63 28.65 -87.12
C ARG A 85 -28.97 29.56 -86.08
N LEU A 86 -29.10 30.88 -86.20
CA LEU A 86 -28.63 31.83 -85.17
C LEU A 86 -29.43 31.69 -83.86
N THR A 87 -30.75 31.55 -83.95
CA THR A 87 -31.62 31.34 -82.78
C THR A 87 -31.33 30.00 -82.08
N MET A 88 -31.18 28.92 -82.85
CA MET A 88 -30.83 27.59 -82.34
C MET A 88 -29.41 27.59 -81.72
N SER A 89 -28.43 28.24 -82.37
CA SER A 89 -27.08 28.38 -81.83
C SER A 89 -27.09 29.08 -80.47
N LYS A 90 -27.85 30.18 -80.33
CA LYS A 90 -28.01 30.87 -79.05
C LYS A 90 -28.64 29.96 -77.99
N MET A 91 -29.73 29.27 -78.33
CA MET A 91 -30.39 28.34 -77.41
C MET A 91 -29.44 27.22 -76.94
N ILE A 92 -28.54 26.73 -77.80
CA ILE A 92 -27.51 25.77 -77.41
C ILE A 92 -26.52 26.40 -76.44
N THR A 93 -25.99 27.60 -76.71
CA THR A 93 -25.03 28.26 -75.80
C THR A 93 -25.65 28.62 -74.44
N ASP A 94 -26.92 29.01 -74.41
CA ASP A 94 -27.66 29.30 -73.19
C ASP A 94 -27.81 27.99 -72.35
N LEU A 95 -28.22 26.88 -72.97
CA LEU A 95 -28.34 25.56 -72.31
C LEU A 95 -26.99 24.93 -71.90
N GLU A 96 -25.90 25.23 -72.61
CA GLU A 96 -24.55 24.81 -72.23
C GLU A 96 -24.06 25.57 -70.99
N ALA A 97 -24.39 26.86 -70.87
CA ALA A 97 -24.10 27.66 -69.69
C ALA A 97 -24.90 27.16 -68.46
N ASP A 98 -26.20 26.92 -68.60
CA ASP A 98 -27.04 26.35 -67.54
C ASP A 98 -26.49 25.00 -67.04
N ARG A 99 -26.06 24.13 -67.97
CA ARG A 99 -25.44 22.83 -67.62
C ARG A 99 -24.11 22.97 -66.91
N ALA A 100 -23.29 23.97 -67.26
CA ALA A 100 -22.05 24.27 -66.57
C ALA A 100 -22.33 24.73 -65.13
N GLN A 101 -23.26 25.67 -64.94
CA GLN A 101 -23.67 26.16 -63.62
C GLN A 101 -24.23 25.05 -62.74
N MET A 102 -25.20 24.27 -63.24
CA MET A 102 -25.78 23.11 -62.52
C MET A 102 -24.74 22.04 -62.16
N THR A 103 -23.62 21.99 -62.88
CA THR A 103 -22.49 21.11 -62.54
C THR A 103 -21.64 21.71 -61.42
N THR A 104 -21.30 23.01 -61.47
CA THR A 104 -20.54 23.65 -60.37
C THR A 104 -21.31 23.67 -59.05
N GLU A 105 -22.62 23.94 -59.09
CA GLU A 105 -23.50 23.89 -57.91
C GLU A 105 -23.56 22.48 -57.30
N ARG A 106 -23.63 21.43 -58.14
CA ARG A 106 -23.62 20.04 -57.67
C ARG A 106 -22.30 19.67 -56.98
N GLU A 107 -21.16 20.04 -57.55
CA GLU A 107 -19.86 19.73 -56.93
C GLU A 107 -19.65 20.53 -55.63
N LEU A 108 -20.13 21.78 -55.54
CA LEU A 108 -20.15 22.54 -54.29
C LEU A 108 -21.04 21.88 -53.21
N SER A 109 -22.20 21.34 -53.60
CA SER A 109 -23.08 20.60 -52.68
C SER A 109 -22.37 19.38 -52.07
N LYS A 110 -21.70 18.56 -52.88
CA LYS A 110 -20.92 17.39 -52.41
C LYS A 110 -19.81 17.75 -51.43
N VAL A 111 -19.12 18.87 -51.67
CA VAL A 111 -18.07 19.36 -50.75
C VAL A 111 -18.66 19.72 -49.38
N SER A 112 -19.91 20.22 -49.33
CA SER A 112 -20.60 20.49 -48.07
C SER A 112 -21.10 19.23 -47.34
N GLU A 113 -21.44 18.16 -48.06
CA GLU A 113 -21.84 16.86 -47.48
C GLU A 113 -20.68 16.23 -46.69
N SER A 114 -19.47 16.21 -47.26
CA SER A 114 -18.25 15.70 -46.60
C SER A 114 -17.94 16.41 -45.27
N GLY A 115 -18.18 17.72 -45.20
CA GLY A 115 -18.02 18.50 -43.96
C GLY A 115 -19.08 18.20 -42.90
N HIS A 116 -20.25 17.67 -43.29
CA HIS A 116 -21.30 17.31 -42.33
C HIS A 116 -20.91 16.07 -41.50
N GLU A 117 -20.33 15.05 -42.16
CA GLU A 117 -19.91 13.80 -41.51
C GLU A 117 -18.84 14.05 -40.43
N GLU A 118 -17.85 14.92 -40.69
CA GLU A 118 -16.84 15.31 -39.71
C GLU A 118 -17.47 16.06 -38.52
N ILE A 119 -18.43 16.96 -38.78
CA ILE A 119 -19.16 17.69 -37.73
C ILE A 119 -20.01 16.75 -36.88
N THR A 120 -20.66 15.72 -37.45
CA THR A 120 -21.39 14.71 -36.67
C THR A 120 -20.46 13.84 -35.85
N ALA A 121 -19.37 13.33 -36.44
CA ALA A 121 -18.38 12.52 -35.72
C ALA A 121 -17.68 13.31 -34.60
N MET A 122 -17.48 14.62 -34.77
CA MET A 122 -16.98 15.49 -33.70
C MET A 122 -18.01 15.68 -32.58
N LYS A 123 -19.30 15.87 -32.89
CA LYS A 123 -20.37 15.95 -31.88
C LYS A 123 -20.50 14.67 -31.07
N GLU A 124 -20.41 13.51 -31.71
CA GLU A 124 -20.43 12.20 -31.05
C GLU A 124 -19.22 12.04 -30.10
N LYS A 125 -18.01 12.40 -30.54
CA LYS A 125 -16.82 12.43 -29.67
C LYS A 125 -17.00 13.38 -28.48
N CYS A 126 -17.59 14.55 -28.68
CA CYS A 126 -17.91 15.48 -27.58
C CYS A 126 -18.98 14.93 -26.61
N HIS A 127 -19.89 14.06 -27.07
CA HIS A 127 -20.85 13.36 -26.21
C HIS A 127 -20.15 12.31 -25.35
N LEU A 128 -19.39 11.41 -25.99
CA LEU A 128 -18.62 10.35 -25.33
C LEU A 128 -17.61 10.91 -24.31
N LEU A 129 -16.97 12.05 -24.63
CA LEU A 129 -16.08 12.75 -23.70
C LEU A 129 -16.84 13.26 -22.47
N ARG A 130 -18.05 13.82 -22.63
CA ARG A 130 -18.88 14.26 -21.49
C ARG A 130 -19.28 13.08 -20.60
N GLU A 131 -19.77 12.00 -21.20
CA GLU A 131 -20.13 10.77 -20.47
C GLU A 131 -18.91 10.20 -19.71
N SER A 132 -17.72 10.23 -20.31
CA SER A 132 -16.49 9.79 -19.64
C SER A 132 -16.09 10.68 -18.46
N VAL A 133 -16.34 12.00 -18.53
CA VAL A 133 -16.09 12.93 -17.42
C VAL A 133 -17.08 12.69 -16.28
N GLU A 134 -18.37 12.49 -16.58
CA GLU A 134 -19.40 12.19 -15.58
C GLU A 134 -19.12 10.86 -14.86
N VAL A 135 -18.62 9.83 -15.57
CA VAL A 135 -18.17 8.56 -14.96
C VAL A 135 -16.94 8.77 -14.07
N LEU A 136 -15.92 9.49 -14.54
CA LEU A 136 -14.70 9.75 -13.76
C LEU A 136 -14.96 10.61 -12.52
N GLU A 137 -15.89 11.56 -12.58
CA GLU A 137 -16.31 12.35 -11.42
C GLU A 137 -17.06 11.51 -10.38
N LEU A 138 -17.92 10.59 -10.83
CA LEU A 138 -18.58 9.61 -9.95
C LEU A 138 -17.58 8.62 -9.32
N GLU A 139 -16.55 8.18 -10.05
CA GLU A 139 -15.49 7.32 -9.51
C GLU A 139 -14.59 8.06 -8.52
N LYS A 140 -14.24 9.32 -8.81
CA LYS A 140 -13.54 10.21 -7.87
C LYS A 140 -14.33 10.37 -6.57
N GLN A 141 -15.64 10.62 -6.64
CA GLN A 141 -16.47 10.75 -5.43
C GLN A 141 -16.49 9.45 -4.63
N LYS A 142 -16.72 8.30 -5.26
CA LYS A 142 -16.68 6.98 -4.59
C LYS A 142 -15.33 6.71 -3.91
N LEU A 143 -14.22 7.13 -4.53
CA LEU A 143 -12.88 6.98 -3.95
C LEU A 143 -12.69 7.92 -2.75
N GLN A 144 -13.16 9.17 -2.83
CA GLN A 144 -13.14 10.12 -1.73
C GLN A 144 -13.98 9.63 -0.53
N ASP A 145 -15.20 9.14 -0.78
CA ASP A 145 -16.06 8.52 0.24
C ASP A 145 -15.38 7.32 0.90
N ARG A 146 -14.66 6.51 0.10
CA ARG A 146 -13.90 5.35 0.58
C ARG A 146 -12.68 5.77 1.43
N CYS A 147 -11.99 6.86 1.09
CA CYS A 147 -10.91 7.41 1.90
C CYS A 147 -11.43 7.89 3.27
N MET A 148 -12.47 8.73 3.30
CA MET A 148 -13.06 9.24 4.55
C MET A 148 -13.52 8.11 5.48
N TYR A 149 -14.12 7.04 4.92
CA TYR A 149 -14.50 5.86 5.70
C TYR A 149 -13.28 5.11 6.30
N LEU A 150 -12.20 4.97 5.54
CA LEU A 150 -10.99 4.30 6.00
C LEU A 150 -10.23 5.14 7.04
N GLU A 151 -10.19 6.46 6.88
CA GLU A 151 -9.61 7.42 7.82
C GLU A 151 -10.33 7.38 9.17
N ALA A 152 -11.67 7.50 9.17
CA ALA A 152 -12.48 7.36 10.39
C ALA A 152 -12.24 6.01 11.09
N GLY A 153 -12.21 4.92 10.33
CA GLY A 153 -11.92 3.59 10.85
C GLY A 153 -10.47 3.39 11.29
N VAL A 154 -9.51 4.25 10.92
CA VAL A 154 -8.14 4.27 11.47
C VAL A 154 -8.14 5.00 12.82
N LEU A 155 -8.77 6.17 12.90
CA LEU A 155 -8.86 6.95 14.13
C LEU A 155 -9.55 6.17 15.28
N GLU A 156 -10.64 5.44 14.99
CA GLU A 156 -11.29 4.55 15.96
C GLU A 156 -10.33 3.47 16.51
N ARG A 157 -9.49 2.90 15.65
CA ARG A 157 -8.48 1.89 16.05
C ARG A 157 -7.33 2.51 16.83
N GLU A 158 -6.96 3.75 16.53
CA GLU A 158 -5.92 4.49 17.25
C GLU A 158 -6.39 4.87 18.67
N GLU A 159 -7.60 5.43 18.82
CA GLU A 159 -8.22 5.72 20.12
C GLU A 159 -8.29 4.46 21.00
N LYS A 160 -8.71 3.33 20.41
CA LYS A 160 -8.77 2.03 21.10
C LYS A 160 -7.38 1.55 21.57
N LEU A 161 -6.34 1.74 20.78
CA LEU A 161 -4.97 1.40 21.15
C LEU A 161 -4.43 2.31 22.26
N GLN A 162 -4.70 3.63 22.20
CA GLN A 162 -4.34 4.58 23.25
C GLN A 162 -5.01 4.23 24.58
N LEU A 163 -6.31 3.88 24.56
CA LEU A 163 -7.05 3.43 25.75
C LEU A 163 -6.44 2.15 26.35
N GLN A 164 -6.07 1.19 25.50
CA GLN A 164 -5.41 -0.06 25.94
C GLN A 164 -4.02 0.19 26.51
N GLU A 165 -3.25 1.14 25.95
CA GLU A 165 -1.93 1.51 26.49
C GLU A 165 -2.05 2.17 27.87
N VAL A 166 -3.04 3.05 28.06
CA VAL A 166 -3.34 3.66 29.37
C VAL A 166 -3.74 2.61 30.41
N GLU A 167 -4.51 1.58 30.02
CA GLU A 167 -4.83 0.47 30.91
C GLU A 167 -3.58 -0.36 31.29
N HIS A 168 -2.75 -0.76 30.32
CA HIS A 168 -1.50 -1.47 30.59
C HIS A 168 -0.55 -0.65 31.48
N ARG A 169 -0.47 0.66 31.27
CA ARG A 169 0.32 1.60 32.10
C ARG A 169 -0.21 1.64 33.54
N LYS A 170 -1.53 1.68 33.73
CA LYS A 170 -2.19 1.61 35.05
C LYS A 170 -1.94 0.27 35.75
N GLN A 171 -2.04 -0.85 35.03
CA GLN A 171 -1.71 -2.17 35.59
C GLN A 171 -0.22 -2.28 35.96
N GLY A 172 0.67 -1.70 35.15
CA GLY A 172 2.10 -1.61 35.42
C GLY A 172 2.41 -0.86 36.72
N ALA A 173 1.77 0.30 36.92
CA ALA A 173 1.90 1.07 38.17
C ALA A 173 1.46 0.27 39.40
N GLY A 174 0.33 -0.45 39.32
CA GLY A 174 -0.13 -1.33 40.42
C GLY A 174 0.84 -2.48 40.74
N ARG A 175 1.45 -3.10 39.71
CA ARG A 175 2.49 -4.12 39.91
C ARG A 175 3.76 -3.55 40.54
N LEU A 176 4.16 -2.33 40.17
CA LEU A 176 5.32 -1.65 40.76
C LEU A 176 5.09 -1.32 42.25
N GLN A 177 3.92 -0.80 42.61
CA GLN A 177 3.57 -0.54 44.03
C GLN A 177 3.61 -1.83 44.86
N SER A 178 2.98 -2.91 44.38
CA SER A 178 3.01 -4.20 45.08
C SER A 178 4.43 -4.76 45.24
N ASN A 179 5.29 -4.56 44.24
CA ASN A 179 6.70 -4.95 44.30
C ASN A 179 7.49 -4.12 45.34
N GLU A 180 7.18 -2.84 45.50
CA GLU A 180 7.75 -1.96 46.52
C GLU A 180 7.30 -2.33 47.94
N GLU A 181 6.02 -2.63 48.12
CA GLU A 181 5.46 -3.15 49.39
C GLU A 181 6.13 -4.46 49.80
N LEU A 182 6.31 -5.41 48.86
CA LEU A 182 7.04 -6.66 49.11
C LEU A 182 8.52 -6.42 49.46
N LYS A 183 9.20 -5.47 48.81
CA LYS A 183 10.58 -5.06 49.16
C LYS A 183 10.67 -4.46 50.55
N ALA A 184 9.69 -3.66 50.97
CA ALA A 184 9.64 -3.11 52.33
C ALA A 184 9.46 -4.23 53.38
N VAL A 185 8.55 -5.18 53.13
CA VAL A 185 8.35 -6.36 54.00
C VAL A 185 9.62 -7.22 54.09
N ALA A 186 10.27 -7.51 52.96
CA ALA A 186 11.52 -8.27 52.93
C ALA A 186 12.65 -7.56 53.70
N SER A 187 12.78 -6.24 53.53
CA SER A 187 13.78 -5.42 54.23
C SER A 187 13.56 -5.41 55.74
N HIS A 188 12.32 -5.30 56.20
CA HIS A 188 11.95 -5.40 57.61
C HIS A 188 12.32 -6.78 58.19
N TRP A 189 12.01 -7.88 57.49
CA TRP A 189 12.38 -9.23 57.95
C TRP A 189 13.89 -9.45 57.96
N ALA A 190 14.63 -8.96 56.96
CA ALA A 190 16.09 -9.01 56.94
C ALA A 190 16.71 -8.28 58.15
N GLN A 191 16.23 -7.06 58.46
CA GLN A 191 16.67 -6.30 59.64
C GLN A 191 16.33 -7.03 60.95
N LYS A 192 15.16 -7.68 61.03
CA LYS A 192 14.73 -8.46 62.20
C LYS A 192 15.62 -9.69 62.40
N TRP A 193 15.95 -10.43 61.34
CA TRP A 193 16.87 -11.57 61.39
C TRP A 193 18.29 -11.15 61.75
N GLN A 194 18.80 -10.04 61.19
CA GLN A 194 20.09 -9.46 61.56
C GLN A 194 20.15 -9.13 63.06
N ARG A 195 19.09 -8.54 63.62
CA ARG A 195 18.99 -8.27 65.07
C ARG A 195 19.02 -9.55 65.90
N VAL A 196 18.28 -10.58 65.50
CA VAL A 196 18.28 -11.90 66.19
C VAL A 196 19.67 -12.52 66.17
N ALA A 197 20.37 -12.50 65.03
CA ALA A 197 21.73 -13.02 64.90
C ALA A 197 22.72 -12.28 65.83
N LEU A 198 22.66 -10.93 65.87
CA LEU A 198 23.49 -10.13 66.76
C LEU A 198 23.19 -10.39 68.25
N THR A 199 21.91 -10.55 68.64
CA THR A 199 21.58 -10.91 70.03
C THR A 199 22.06 -12.32 70.39
N LEU A 200 21.96 -13.28 69.46
CA LEU A 200 22.44 -14.65 69.67
C LEU A 200 23.97 -14.66 69.83
N GLN A 201 24.69 -13.90 69.01
CA GLN A 201 26.13 -13.72 69.13
C GLN A 201 26.51 -13.13 70.49
N SER A 202 25.85 -12.05 70.95
CA SER A 202 26.07 -11.47 72.30
C SER A 202 25.92 -12.53 73.39
N THR A 203 24.81 -13.29 73.38
CA THR A 203 24.57 -14.34 74.38
C THR A 203 25.57 -15.49 74.31
N GLN A 204 26.15 -15.77 73.13
CA GLN A 204 27.20 -16.78 72.96
C GLN A 204 28.56 -16.29 73.45
N GLU A 205 28.88 -15.01 73.25
CA GLU A 205 30.09 -14.37 73.80
C GLU A 205 30.01 -14.26 75.33
N GLU A 206 28.85 -13.87 75.88
CA GLU A 206 28.55 -13.91 77.32
C GLU A 206 28.68 -15.33 77.89
N LEU A 207 28.14 -16.36 77.20
CA LEU A 207 28.24 -17.75 77.64
C LEU A 207 29.70 -18.24 77.67
N GLU A 208 30.51 -17.90 76.66
CA GLU A 208 31.94 -18.22 76.66
C GLU A 208 32.73 -17.41 77.69
N GLU A 209 32.34 -16.18 78.05
CA GLU A 209 32.93 -15.44 79.17
C GLU A 209 32.58 -16.05 80.54
N VAL A 210 31.32 -16.46 80.75
CA VAL A 210 30.89 -17.20 81.96
C VAL A 210 31.63 -18.54 82.07
N LYS A 211 31.74 -19.27 80.96
CA LYS A 211 32.51 -20.52 80.87
C LYS A 211 34.00 -20.31 81.09
N LYS A 212 34.58 -19.21 80.59
CA LYS A 212 36.00 -18.85 80.78
C LYS A 212 36.28 -18.41 82.21
N SER A 213 35.41 -17.62 82.83
CA SER A 213 35.54 -17.24 84.25
C SER A 213 35.36 -18.45 85.18
N ASN A 214 34.41 -19.36 84.90
CA ASN A 214 34.27 -20.65 85.58
C ASN A 214 35.37 -21.67 85.21
N SER A 215 36.15 -21.48 84.14
CA SER A 215 37.39 -22.24 83.89
C SER A 215 38.59 -21.65 84.66
N ARG A 216 38.50 -20.38 85.06
CA ARG A 216 39.46 -19.68 85.94
C ARG A 216 39.18 -19.99 87.42
N ASN A 217 38.67 -21.19 87.69
CA ASN A 217 38.11 -21.57 88.97
C ASN A 217 39.21 -21.69 90.03
N GLU A 218 39.21 -20.72 90.95
CA GLU A 218 39.87 -20.86 92.25
C GLU A 218 39.36 -22.11 92.98
N SER A 219 38.11 -22.53 92.74
CA SER A 219 37.51 -23.77 93.27
C SER A 219 38.11 -25.07 92.69
N ASP A 220 38.57 -25.09 91.44
CA ASP A 220 39.30 -26.25 90.88
C ASP A 220 40.71 -26.33 91.49
N LEU A 221 41.33 -25.18 91.71
CA LEU A 221 42.59 -25.08 92.46
C LEU A 221 42.39 -25.44 93.94
N LEU A 222 41.26 -25.07 94.54
CA LEU A 222 40.90 -25.38 95.92
C LEU A 222 40.65 -26.88 96.11
N LEU A 223 39.81 -27.49 95.27
CA LEU A 223 39.58 -28.94 95.25
C LEU A 223 40.90 -29.71 95.06
N LYS A 224 41.78 -29.24 94.17
CA LYS A 224 43.09 -29.84 93.95
C LYS A 224 44.05 -29.66 95.13
N ALA A 225 43.94 -28.56 95.87
CA ALA A 225 44.67 -28.32 97.11
C ALA A 225 44.13 -29.15 98.29
N GLU A 226 42.82 -29.21 98.49
CA GLU A 226 42.14 -30.03 99.51
C GLU A 226 42.36 -31.53 99.29
N LEU A 227 42.28 -31.99 98.05
CA LEU A 227 42.60 -33.38 97.68
C LEU A 227 44.09 -33.69 97.88
N GLY A 228 44.97 -32.71 97.64
CA GLY A 228 46.38 -32.76 98.01
C GLY A 228 46.60 -32.88 99.53
N ALA A 229 45.90 -32.07 100.32
CA ALA A 229 45.96 -32.09 101.78
C ALA A 229 45.40 -33.41 102.36
N CYS A 230 44.25 -33.90 101.85
CA CYS A 230 43.70 -35.21 102.22
C CYS A 230 44.65 -36.35 101.87
N LYS A 231 45.37 -36.27 100.74
CA LYS A 231 46.39 -37.26 100.38
C LYS A 231 47.56 -37.26 101.37
N GLN A 232 48.05 -36.09 101.78
CA GLN A 232 49.09 -35.97 102.81
C GLN A 232 48.61 -36.47 104.19
N GLN A 233 47.36 -36.15 104.57
CA GLN A 233 46.74 -36.63 105.80
C GLN A 233 46.65 -38.16 105.83
N LEU A 234 46.25 -38.79 104.71
CA LEU A 234 46.21 -40.25 104.56
C LEU A 234 47.61 -40.89 104.64
N GLU A 235 48.64 -40.22 104.13
CA GLU A 235 50.03 -40.67 104.18
C GLU A 235 50.64 -40.54 105.59
N LEU A 236 50.25 -39.51 106.34
CA LEU A 236 50.53 -39.37 107.79
C LEU A 236 49.81 -40.44 108.62
N GLU A 237 48.55 -40.74 108.34
CA GLU A 237 47.82 -41.83 109.01
C GLU A 237 48.45 -43.21 108.72
N ARG A 238 48.84 -43.46 107.47
CA ARG A 238 49.56 -44.69 107.08
C ARG A 238 50.90 -44.83 107.78
N SER A 239 51.67 -43.75 107.88
CA SER A 239 52.98 -43.77 108.56
C SER A 239 52.85 -43.87 110.09
N ARG A 240 51.83 -43.28 110.71
CA ARG A 240 51.45 -43.54 112.12
C ARG A 240 51.06 -45.01 112.36
N THR A 241 50.26 -45.57 111.47
CA THR A 241 49.82 -46.98 111.53
C THR A 241 51.02 -47.94 111.38
N LEU A 242 51.97 -47.61 110.50
CA LEU A 242 53.24 -48.32 110.39
C LEU A 242 54.12 -48.18 111.65
N LEU A 243 54.13 -47.00 112.29
CA LEU A 243 54.86 -46.80 113.54
C LEU A 243 54.31 -47.69 114.66
N HIS A 244 52.99 -47.72 114.85
CA HIS A 244 52.35 -48.61 115.83
C HIS A 244 52.59 -50.10 115.52
N ARG A 245 52.67 -50.48 114.23
CA ARG A 245 53.06 -51.86 113.83
C ARG A 245 54.52 -52.20 114.14
N CYS A 246 55.39 -51.23 114.40
CA CYS A 246 56.81 -51.46 114.72
C CYS A 246 57.09 -51.65 116.22
N GLU A 247 56.18 -51.27 117.13
CA GLU A 247 56.35 -51.46 118.58
C GLU A 247 55.83 -52.82 119.05
N ASP A 248 54.86 -53.42 118.36
CA ASP A 248 54.26 -54.71 118.73
C ASP A 248 55.09 -55.90 118.19
N LYS A 249 56.22 -56.20 118.87
CA LYS A 249 57.14 -57.29 118.51
C LYS A 249 56.87 -58.58 119.29
N GLY A 250 56.18 -59.51 118.62
CA GLY A 250 55.89 -60.87 119.08
C GLY A 250 54.38 -61.15 119.07
N THR A 251 53.88 -62.30 118.63
CA THR A 251 54.53 -63.62 118.56
C THR A 251 53.84 -64.54 117.55
N ASP A 252 54.63 -65.18 116.67
CA ASP A 252 54.37 -66.42 115.89
C ASP A 252 53.13 -66.57 114.96
N ALA A 253 53.12 -67.69 114.23
CA ALA A 253 52.15 -68.20 113.22
C ALA A 253 52.01 -67.35 111.92
N LEU A 254 52.34 -67.82 110.69
CA LEU A 254 52.44 -69.15 110.04
C LEU A 254 51.12 -69.74 109.49
N ALA A 255 50.65 -69.15 108.38
CA ALA A 255 49.87 -69.74 107.27
C ALA A 255 49.93 -68.71 106.12
N GLN A 256 50.18 -68.99 104.83
CA GLN A 256 50.04 -70.18 103.97
C GLN A 256 48.63 -70.48 103.42
N THR A 257 48.10 -69.54 102.66
CA THR A 257 47.32 -69.72 101.41
C THR A 257 47.73 -68.54 100.49
N GLU A 258 47.95 -68.61 99.18
CA GLU A 258 47.71 -69.65 98.16
C GLU A 258 46.23 -69.95 97.87
N ASP A 259 45.57 -69.04 97.14
CA ASP A 259 44.74 -69.44 95.98
C ASP A 259 44.80 -68.36 94.87
N ARG A 260 45.32 -68.75 93.71
CA ARG A 260 44.72 -68.56 92.37
C ARG A 260 44.08 -67.21 92.02
N GLY A 261 44.70 -66.49 91.09
CA GLY A 261 44.13 -65.27 90.52
C GLY A 261 42.95 -65.51 89.57
N THR A 262 42.16 -64.46 89.35
CA THR A 262 41.11 -64.41 88.32
C THR A 262 41.47 -63.34 87.29
N GLN A 263 41.87 -63.78 86.10
CA GLN A 263 42.07 -62.93 84.93
C GLN A 263 40.70 -62.58 84.33
N THR A 264 40.39 -61.29 84.21
CA THR A 264 39.21 -60.75 83.51
C THR A 264 39.60 -59.36 83.03
N GLU A 265 40.33 -59.24 81.92
CA GLU A 265 39.80 -59.33 80.56
C GLU A 265 38.72 -58.28 80.28
N LEU A 266 39.18 -57.24 79.58
CA LEU A 266 38.52 -56.59 78.45
C LEU A 266 37.05 -56.97 78.22
N SER A 267 36.17 -55.99 78.34
CA SER A 267 34.88 -55.99 77.66
C SER A 267 34.70 -54.66 76.95
N GLU A 268 35.38 -54.53 75.82
CA GLU A 268 35.13 -53.52 74.79
C GLU A 268 33.77 -53.80 74.12
N SER A 269 32.69 -53.61 74.87
CA SER A 269 31.32 -53.55 74.33
C SER A 269 31.10 -52.13 73.82
N SER A 270 31.33 -51.84 72.55
CA SER A 270 30.50 -52.28 71.43
C SER A 270 29.05 -51.77 71.54
N LEU A 271 28.93 -50.45 71.57
CA LEU A 271 27.80 -49.74 70.94
C LEU A 271 28.32 -49.01 69.70
N LEU A 272 28.77 -49.82 68.74
CA LEU A 272 28.99 -49.39 67.36
C LEU A 272 27.62 -49.03 66.75
N TRP A 273 27.19 -47.78 66.91
CA TRP A 273 26.14 -47.22 66.08
C TRP A 273 26.70 -47.03 64.67
N GLU A 274 26.30 -47.92 63.75
CA GLU A 274 26.65 -47.80 62.33
C GLU A 274 25.96 -46.57 61.71
N PRO A 275 26.72 -45.64 61.11
CA PRO A 275 26.21 -44.74 60.09
C PRO A 275 26.38 -45.45 58.74
N SER A 276 25.29 -46.00 58.20
CA SER A 276 25.29 -46.83 56.97
C SER A 276 26.00 -46.17 55.80
N SER A 277 27.28 -46.51 55.61
CA SER A 277 28.17 -45.90 54.62
C SER A 277 28.21 -46.73 53.34
N ALA A 278 27.16 -46.60 52.53
CA ALA A 278 26.97 -47.40 51.31
C ALA A 278 26.60 -46.56 50.07
N SER A 279 27.51 -45.69 49.63
CA SER A 279 27.58 -45.33 48.20
C SER A 279 28.97 -44.90 47.74
N HIS A 280 29.43 -45.62 46.72
CA HIS A 280 30.60 -45.47 45.87
C HIS A 280 31.13 -44.03 45.74
N SER A 281 32.39 -43.76 46.08
CA SER A 281 33.59 -44.26 45.39
C SER A 281 33.67 -43.82 43.92
N SER A 282 34.24 -42.64 43.69
CA SER A 282 35.08 -42.39 42.51
C SER A 282 36.31 -41.59 42.94
N GLN A 283 37.50 -42.17 42.74
CA GLN A 283 38.76 -41.55 43.13
C GLN A 283 39.18 -40.50 42.09
N ASN A 284 39.57 -39.30 42.51
CA ASN A 284 40.53 -38.47 41.74
C ASN A 284 41.35 -37.53 42.63
N LYS A 285 42.50 -38.05 43.05
CA LYS A 285 43.81 -37.37 43.21
C LYS A 285 43.84 -35.91 43.71
N ALA A 286 44.31 -35.71 44.93
CA ALA A 286 44.79 -34.42 45.42
C ALA A 286 46.04 -33.92 44.66
N PRO A 287 46.35 -32.63 44.79
CA PRO A 287 47.59 -32.25 45.47
C PRO A 287 47.32 -31.52 46.79
N LYS A 288 48.26 -31.63 47.74
CA LYS A 288 48.27 -30.82 48.96
C LYS A 288 49.03 -29.52 48.73
N SER A 289 48.41 -28.39 49.07
CA SER A 289 49.10 -27.16 49.48
C SER A 289 48.28 -26.52 50.59
N SER A 290 48.86 -26.41 51.78
CA SER A 290 48.28 -25.76 52.94
C SER A 290 48.66 -24.28 52.96
N GLU A 291 47.68 -23.39 53.09
CA GLU A 291 47.80 -22.09 53.75
C GLU A 291 46.39 -21.52 54.01
N ASP A 292 46.24 -20.71 55.05
CA ASP A 292 44.94 -20.34 55.60
C ASP A 292 44.20 -19.28 54.77
N GLN A 293 42.98 -19.57 54.30
CA GLN A 293 42.12 -18.54 53.72
C GLN A 293 40.60 -18.82 53.78
N ASP A 294 39.94 -18.03 54.63
CA ASP A 294 38.65 -17.34 54.39
C ASP A 294 37.43 -18.18 53.89
N ASP A 295 36.58 -18.59 54.84
CA ASP A 295 35.35 -19.40 54.64
C ASP A 295 34.15 -18.60 54.08
N GLY A 296 34.43 -17.56 53.28
CA GLY A 296 33.42 -16.65 52.71
C GLY A 296 32.96 -16.98 51.27
N ASN A 297 33.62 -17.92 50.58
CA ASN A 297 33.58 -17.98 49.11
C ASN A 297 32.53 -18.91 48.46
N GLN A 298 31.67 -19.60 49.23
CA GLN A 298 30.71 -20.55 48.63
C GLN A 298 29.63 -19.88 47.78
N ALA A 299 29.17 -18.67 48.16
CA ALA A 299 28.21 -17.90 47.37
C ALA A 299 28.74 -17.56 45.96
N THR A 300 30.02 -17.19 45.87
CA THR A 300 30.70 -16.77 44.63
C THR A 300 30.68 -17.86 43.55
N ILE A 301 30.71 -19.13 43.96
CA ILE A 301 30.72 -20.29 43.05
C ILE A 301 29.34 -20.47 42.38
N TRP A 302 28.25 -20.27 43.12
CA TRP A 302 26.89 -20.38 42.57
C TRP A 302 26.60 -19.26 41.56
N THR A 303 26.99 -18.02 41.86
CA THR A 303 26.85 -16.89 40.93
C THR A 303 27.63 -17.12 39.62
N SER A 304 28.85 -17.67 39.71
CA SER A 304 29.68 -18.00 38.55
C SER A 304 29.04 -19.07 37.65
N ASN A 305 28.46 -20.12 38.24
CA ASN A 305 27.76 -21.16 37.48
C ASN A 305 26.48 -20.64 36.82
N SER A 306 25.72 -19.77 37.50
CA SER A 306 24.51 -19.14 36.94
C SER A 306 24.83 -18.28 35.70
N LEU A 307 25.80 -17.36 35.83
CA LEU A 307 26.26 -16.52 34.72
C LEU A 307 26.79 -17.35 33.54
N ARG A 308 27.45 -18.48 33.81
CA ARG A 308 27.96 -19.38 32.77
C ARG A 308 26.83 -20.07 31.99
N SER A 309 25.77 -20.49 32.67
CA SER A 309 24.58 -21.08 32.03
C SER A 309 23.89 -20.05 31.14
N GLN A 310 23.64 -18.84 31.66
CA GLN A 310 23.00 -17.75 30.92
C GLN A 310 23.81 -17.33 29.68
N LEU A 311 25.15 -17.35 29.76
CA LEU A 311 26.03 -17.06 28.62
C LEU A 311 25.95 -18.15 27.53
N GLU A 312 25.97 -19.44 27.91
CA GLU A 312 25.88 -20.53 26.93
C GLU A 312 24.47 -20.65 26.33
N GLU A 313 23.44 -20.28 27.08
CA GLU A 313 22.06 -20.18 26.59
C GLU A 313 21.87 -19.02 25.62
N SER A 314 22.38 -17.82 25.93
CA SER A 314 22.43 -16.70 24.98
C SER A 314 23.10 -17.13 23.67
N ARG A 315 24.22 -17.86 23.76
CA ARG A 315 24.90 -18.50 22.63
C ARG A 315 24.10 -19.55 21.87
N ARG A 316 23.07 -20.17 22.45
CA ARG A 316 22.15 -21.06 21.72
C ARG A 316 21.14 -20.22 20.94
N ARG A 317 20.56 -19.20 21.58
CA ARG A 317 19.60 -18.28 20.95
C ARG A 317 20.20 -17.53 19.76
N THR A 318 21.46 -17.07 19.85
CA THR A 318 22.15 -16.45 18.69
C THR A 318 22.32 -17.42 17.52
N ARG A 319 22.65 -18.70 17.78
CA ARG A 319 22.75 -19.73 16.74
C ARG A 319 21.39 -20.02 16.10
N GLN A 320 20.36 -20.20 16.92
CA GLN A 320 18.99 -20.47 16.46
C GLN A 320 18.41 -19.33 15.61
N LEU A 321 18.67 -18.07 16.00
CA LEU A 321 18.24 -16.89 15.25
C LEU A 321 19.02 -16.73 13.92
N GLN A 322 20.30 -17.10 13.89
CA GLN A 322 21.10 -17.15 12.67
C GLN A 322 20.64 -18.28 11.72
N GLU A 323 20.25 -19.44 12.26
CA GLU A 323 19.63 -20.52 11.48
C GLU A 323 18.29 -20.06 10.88
N GLU A 324 17.43 -19.40 11.66
CA GLU A 324 16.17 -18.83 11.17
C GLU A 324 16.38 -17.74 10.10
N GLU A 325 17.36 -16.85 10.28
CA GLU A 325 17.74 -15.83 9.29
C GLU A 325 18.08 -16.49 7.93
N THR A 326 18.97 -17.48 7.92
CA THR A 326 19.35 -18.18 6.66
C THR A 326 18.19 -18.96 6.02
N LEU A 327 17.26 -19.49 6.82
CA LEU A 327 16.06 -20.19 6.34
C LEU A 327 15.03 -19.18 5.76
N SER A 328 14.93 -17.98 6.36
CA SER A 328 14.10 -16.89 5.85
C SER A 328 14.63 -16.34 4.52
N ASP A 329 15.94 -16.20 4.36
CA ASP A 329 16.60 -15.82 3.10
C ASP A 329 16.39 -16.88 2.02
N GLN A 330 16.52 -18.17 2.36
CA GLN A 330 16.24 -19.26 1.42
C GLN A 330 14.77 -19.26 0.96
N ARG A 331 13.82 -18.95 1.86
CA ARG A 331 12.40 -18.77 1.51
C ARG A 331 12.18 -17.55 0.61
N LEU A 332 12.82 -16.41 0.89
CA LEU A 332 12.77 -15.22 0.05
C LEU A 332 13.37 -15.46 -1.35
N GLN A 333 14.49 -16.18 -1.44
CA GLN A 333 15.09 -16.57 -2.71
C GLN A 333 14.18 -17.53 -3.49
N THR A 334 13.53 -18.47 -2.81
CA THR A 334 12.55 -19.39 -3.41
C THR A 334 11.33 -18.64 -3.94
N LEU A 335 10.80 -17.68 -3.18
CA LEU A 335 9.69 -16.82 -3.61
C LEU A 335 10.05 -15.98 -4.85
N ARG A 336 11.28 -15.44 -4.94
CA ARG A 336 11.78 -14.74 -6.14
C ARG A 336 11.93 -15.64 -7.37
N GLN A 337 12.08 -16.97 -7.20
CA GLN A 337 12.11 -17.92 -8.31
C GLN A 337 10.70 -18.36 -8.75
N LEU A 338 9.76 -18.47 -7.79
CA LEU A 338 8.35 -18.78 -8.08
C LEU A 338 7.61 -17.59 -8.70
N TYR A 339 7.96 -16.37 -8.28
CA TYR A 339 7.47 -15.11 -8.83
C TYR A 339 8.65 -14.34 -9.44
N PRO A 340 9.07 -14.68 -10.68
CA PRO A 340 10.02 -13.88 -11.44
C PRO A 340 9.36 -12.52 -11.75
N VAL A 341 9.70 -11.51 -10.97
CA VAL A 341 9.12 -10.16 -11.08
C VAL A 341 9.48 -9.58 -12.44
N GLN A 342 8.47 -9.29 -13.27
CA GLN A 342 8.65 -8.64 -14.57
C GLN A 342 8.83 -7.12 -14.39
N ASP A 343 9.94 -6.73 -13.75
CA ASP A 343 10.38 -5.34 -13.67
C ASP A 343 10.99 -4.82 -15.00
N GLU A 344 11.11 -5.69 -16.01
CA GLU A 344 11.32 -5.26 -17.40
C GLU A 344 10.05 -4.58 -17.94
N ILE A 345 9.94 -3.27 -17.70
CA ILE A 345 9.03 -2.37 -18.42
C ILE A 345 9.34 -2.50 -19.93
N PRO A 346 8.47 -3.12 -20.75
CA PRO A 346 8.73 -3.25 -22.17
C PRO A 346 8.47 -1.88 -22.81
N SER A 347 9.51 -1.26 -23.39
CA SER A 347 9.35 0.00 -24.13
C SER A 347 8.43 -0.23 -25.34
N ALA A 348 7.17 0.17 -25.20
CA ALA A 348 6.08 -0.33 -26.02
C ALA A 348 5.65 0.63 -27.13
N GLU A 349 6.48 0.77 -28.17
CA GLU A 349 6.03 1.25 -29.47
C GLU A 349 6.02 0.10 -30.49
N GLY A 350 4.82 -0.31 -30.93
CA GLY A 350 4.66 -1.40 -31.91
C GLY A 350 3.46 -2.29 -31.65
N ARG A 351 2.34 -1.97 -32.30
CA ARG A 351 1.09 -2.75 -32.33
C ARG A 351 1.32 -4.26 -32.53
N LYS A 352 0.64 -5.10 -31.74
CA LYS A 352 -0.33 -6.10 -32.25
C LYS A 352 -1.03 -6.87 -31.14
N ASP A 353 -2.16 -7.45 -31.52
CA ASP A 353 -3.16 -8.10 -30.68
C ASP A 353 -2.55 -9.24 -29.85
N LYS A 354 -2.45 -9.04 -28.53
CA LYS A 354 -2.09 -10.09 -27.59
C LYS A 354 -3.36 -10.80 -27.12
N THR A 355 -3.55 -12.02 -27.60
CA THR A 355 -4.55 -12.96 -27.10
C THR A 355 -4.56 -12.96 -25.57
N VAL A 356 -5.74 -12.83 -24.96
CA VAL A 356 -5.89 -12.98 -23.51
C VAL A 356 -5.38 -14.35 -23.11
N SER A 357 -4.27 -14.39 -22.37
CA SER A 357 -3.76 -15.64 -21.81
C SER A 357 -4.83 -16.22 -20.88
N PRO A 358 -5.22 -17.50 -21.02
CA PRO A 358 -6.16 -18.13 -20.09
C PRO A 358 -5.50 -18.26 -18.71
N LEU A 359 -5.57 -17.21 -17.91
CA LEU A 359 -5.02 -17.17 -16.56
C LEU A 359 -5.90 -18.00 -15.61
N ASP A 360 -5.70 -19.30 -15.71
CA ASP A 360 -5.95 -20.28 -14.67
C ASP A 360 -7.38 -20.29 -14.11
N ALA A 361 -8.31 -20.76 -14.96
CA ALA A 361 -9.68 -21.07 -14.56
C ALA A 361 -9.77 -22.14 -13.45
N GLU A 362 -8.72 -22.94 -13.25
CA GLU A 362 -8.65 -23.97 -12.22
C GLU A 362 -8.41 -23.34 -10.83
N THR A 363 -7.50 -22.36 -10.70
CA THR A 363 -7.38 -21.57 -9.47
C THR A 363 -8.66 -20.79 -9.16
N ASP A 364 -9.42 -20.39 -10.18
CA ASP A 364 -10.68 -19.65 -9.96
C ASP A 364 -11.84 -20.57 -9.56
N GLN A 365 -11.85 -21.82 -10.05
CA GLN A 365 -12.69 -22.89 -9.53
C GLN A 365 -12.29 -23.27 -8.09
N GLN A 366 -11.00 -23.34 -7.80
CA GLN A 366 -10.47 -23.67 -6.48
C GLN A 366 -10.80 -22.57 -5.45
N ARG A 367 -10.67 -21.28 -5.82
CA ARG A 367 -11.13 -20.13 -5.01
C ARG A 367 -12.62 -20.27 -4.64
N ARG A 368 -13.49 -20.54 -5.62
CA ARG A 368 -14.93 -20.74 -5.39
C ARG A 368 -15.22 -21.93 -4.46
N MET A 369 -14.52 -23.05 -4.65
CA MET A 369 -14.66 -24.25 -3.81
C MET A 369 -14.30 -23.98 -2.34
N VAL A 370 -13.18 -23.31 -2.08
CA VAL A 370 -12.76 -22.92 -0.72
C VAL A 370 -13.76 -21.94 -0.10
N THR A 371 -14.27 -20.97 -0.86
CA THR A 371 -15.29 -20.03 -0.37
C THR A 371 -16.61 -20.74 -0.01
N GLU A 372 -17.07 -21.72 -0.79
CA GLU A 372 -18.23 -22.54 -0.42
C GLU A 372 -17.97 -23.40 0.82
N GLN A 373 -16.80 -24.04 0.94
CA GLN A 373 -16.46 -24.84 2.12
C GLN A 373 -16.48 -24.00 3.41
N LEU A 374 -15.88 -22.80 3.39
CA LEU A 374 -15.91 -21.88 4.53
C LEU A 374 -17.33 -21.40 4.85
N LYS A 375 -18.11 -21.05 3.83
CA LYS A 375 -19.50 -20.58 3.97
C LYS A 375 -20.43 -21.66 4.56
N ASN A 376 -20.21 -22.93 4.23
CA ASN A 376 -20.95 -24.04 4.83
C ASN A 376 -20.52 -24.31 6.28
N LEU A 377 -19.22 -24.17 6.60
CA LEU A 377 -18.70 -24.21 7.98
C LEU A 377 -19.33 -23.13 8.89
N PHE A 378 -19.46 -21.89 8.40
CA PHE A 378 -20.13 -20.82 9.16
C PHE A 378 -21.63 -21.11 9.35
N LYS A 379 -22.33 -21.57 8.32
CA LYS A 379 -23.76 -21.96 8.43
C LYS A 379 -24.02 -23.12 9.38
N GLU A 380 -23.15 -24.12 9.43
CA GLU A 380 -23.29 -25.22 10.38
C GLU A 380 -23.16 -24.72 11.84
N ARG A 381 -22.34 -23.68 12.05
CA ARG A 381 -22.17 -23.04 13.36
C ARG A 381 -23.40 -22.24 13.77
N GLU A 382 -23.93 -21.39 12.88
CA GLU A 382 -25.17 -20.63 13.11
C GLU A 382 -26.36 -21.56 13.42
N GLY A 383 -26.47 -22.71 12.73
CA GLY A 383 -27.56 -23.66 12.96
C GLY A 383 -27.55 -24.31 14.35
N LYS A 384 -26.37 -24.64 14.89
CA LYS A 384 -26.23 -25.33 16.20
C LYS A 384 -26.46 -24.41 17.39
N GLU A 385 -26.24 -23.11 17.24
CA GLU A 385 -26.42 -22.13 18.31
C GLU A 385 -27.90 -21.79 18.57
N VAL A 386 -28.78 -21.98 17.58
CA VAL A 386 -30.24 -21.79 17.73
C VAL A 386 -30.90 -23.01 18.42
N GLU A 387 -30.54 -24.23 18.05
CA GLU A 387 -31.20 -25.46 18.53
C GLU A 387 -30.86 -25.82 20.01
N THR A 388 -29.84 -25.19 20.59
CA THR A 388 -29.41 -25.44 21.98
C THR A 388 -30.12 -24.59 23.03
N VAL A 389 -30.85 -23.54 22.65
CA VAL A 389 -31.54 -22.63 23.60
C VAL A 389 -32.88 -23.20 24.09
N ASP A 390 -33.71 -23.74 23.19
CA ASP A 390 -35.08 -24.18 23.51
C ASP A 390 -35.13 -25.42 24.42
N ASN A 391 -34.07 -26.23 24.44
CA ASN A 391 -34.03 -27.50 25.17
C ASN A 391 -33.81 -27.36 26.70
N ARG A 392 -33.66 -26.14 27.25
CA ARG A 392 -33.43 -25.92 28.70
C ARG A 392 -34.64 -25.38 29.47
N LEU A 393 -35.79 -25.16 28.83
CA LEU A 393 -37.00 -24.58 29.45
C LEU A 393 -38.19 -25.57 29.53
N ALA A 394 -37.92 -26.83 29.88
CA ALA A 394 -38.92 -27.90 29.97
C ALA A 394 -39.14 -28.47 31.39
N ALA A 395 -38.98 -27.64 32.44
CA ALA A 395 -39.07 -28.09 33.83
C ALA A 395 -39.67 -27.05 34.81
N GLY A 396 -40.85 -26.48 34.51
CA GLY A 396 -41.53 -25.61 35.48
C GLY A 396 -42.89 -25.02 35.09
N GLN A 397 -43.88 -25.25 35.96
CA GLN A 397 -45.02 -24.38 36.29
C GLN A 397 -46.08 -24.01 35.22
N ASN A 398 -47.11 -24.85 35.18
CA ASN A 398 -48.54 -24.51 35.12
C ASN A 398 -48.94 -23.02 35.31
N ALA A 399 -49.53 -22.37 34.29
CA ALA A 399 -50.75 -21.53 34.38
C ALA A 399 -51.19 -20.99 32.98
N PRO A 400 -52.49 -20.82 32.68
CA PRO A 400 -52.95 -20.35 31.36
C PRO A 400 -53.59 -18.94 31.33
N SER A 401 -53.10 -18.06 30.45
CA SER A 401 -53.80 -16.86 29.93
C SER A 401 -53.03 -16.37 28.69
N SER A 402 -53.53 -16.42 27.46
CA SER A 402 -54.64 -15.65 26.82
C SER A 402 -54.06 -14.57 25.88
N PRO A 403 -54.37 -14.54 24.56
CA PRO A 403 -53.69 -13.68 23.59
C PRO A 403 -54.52 -12.47 23.12
N GLU A 404 -53.93 -11.26 23.16
CA GLU A 404 -54.38 -9.97 22.57
C GLU A 404 -53.25 -8.93 22.83
N ASP A 405 -52.96 -7.88 22.05
CA ASP A 405 -53.20 -7.59 20.61
C ASP A 405 -52.20 -6.49 20.13
N TRP A 406 -52.21 -6.11 18.85
CA TRP A 406 -51.26 -5.17 18.22
C TRP A 406 -51.64 -3.68 18.33
N SER A 407 -50.73 -2.85 18.87
CA SER A 407 -50.44 -1.44 18.44
C SER A 407 -49.30 -0.90 19.32
N GLN A 408 -48.27 -0.17 18.85
CA GLN A 408 -48.11 0.91 17.84
C GLN A 408 -48.45 2.32 18.37
N THR A 409 -47.56 3.28 18.11
CA THR A 409 -47.45 4.65 18.70
C THR A 409 -46.92 4.65 20.15
N SER A 410 -46.30 5.72 20.67
CA SER A 410 -46.19 7.11 20.18
C SER A 410 -44.80 7.75 20.41
N LYS A 411 -44.62 9.01 19.96
CA LYS A 411 -43.45 9.86 20.25
C LYS A 411 -43.81 10.94 21.27
N GLY A 412 -43.02 11.10 22.34
CA GLY A 412 -43.07 12.21 23.29
C GLY A 412 -41.92 12.07 24.30
N VAL A 413 -40.83 12.84 24.25
CA VAL A 413 -40.66 14.29 24.54
C VAL A 413 -40.73 14.61 26.05
N ARG A 414 -39.53 14.79 26.64
CA ARG A 414 -39.17 15.56 27.86
C ARG A 414 -39.90 15.27 29.19
N ASN A 415 -39.14 14.76 30.17
CA ASN A 415 -38.82 15.38 31.48
C ASN A 415 -38.20 14.30 32.39
N SER A 416 -36.93 14.38 32.81
CA SER A 416 -36.31 15.27 33.80
C SER A 416 -36.55 14.87 35.27
N VAL A 417 -35.49 14.38 35.93
CA VAL A 417 -35.29 14.28 37.39
C VAL A 417 -36.27 13.41 38.20
N ASP A 418 -35.80 12.24 38.65
CA ASP A 418 -35.82 11.92 40.08
C ASP A 418 -34.45 11.36 40.50
N ARG A 419 -34.16 11.40 41.80
CA ARG A 419 -32.83 11.32 42.41
C ARG A 419 -32.92 10.58 43.74
N ARG A 420 -32.80 9.24 43.75
CA ARG A 420 -32.79 8.48 45.02
C ARG A 420 -32.08 7.12 44.96
N ILE A 421 -31.29 6.89 46.01
CA ILE A 421 -30.92 5.59 46.64
C ILE A 421 -30.22 4.55 45.75
N TRP A 422 -28.90 4.45 45.97
CA TRP A 422 -28.16 3.18 45.94
C TRP A 422 -27.22 3.13 47.16
N GLN A 423 -27.74 2.66 48.30
CA GLN A 423 -26.96 2.26 49.48
C GLN A 423 -27.65 1.07 50.17
N HIS A 424 -26.85 0.26 50.87
CA HIS A 424 -27.21 -0.95 51.60
C HIS A 424 -27.66 -2.16 50.76
N GLY A 425 -26.64 -2.90 50.31
CA GLY A 425 -26.74 -4.27 49.80
C GLY A 425 -25.58 -5.13 50.33
N SER A 426 -25.46 -5.25 51.66
CA SER A 426 -24.46 -6.11 52.29
C SER A 426 -24.96 -7.55 52.40
N GLY A 427 -24.15 -8.51 51.96
CA GLY A 427 -24.36 -9.93 52.30
C GLY A 427 -23.95 -10.90 51.20
N LEU A 428 -23.08 -11.86 51.58
CA LEU A 428 -22.81 -13.12 50.88
C LEU A 428 -22.25 -12.99 49.45
N MET A 429 -20.92 -13.08 49.35
CA MET A 429 -20.31 -13.63 48.14
C MET A 429 -20.72 -15.10 47.98
N PRO A 430 -20.92 -15.60 46.74
CA PRO A 430 -20.99 -17.03 46.51
C PRO A 430 -19.67 -17.67 46.95
N VAL A 431 -19.76 -18.61 47.89
CA VAL A 431 -18.68 -19.58 48.10
C VAL A 431 -18.74 -20.51 46.90
N PHE A 432 -17.71 -20.48 46.06
CA PHE A 432 -17.46 -21.60 45.16
C PHE A 432 -16.88 -22.72 46.01
N GLU A 433 -17.49 -23.90 45.93
CA GLU A 433 -16.90 -25.12 46.48
C GLU A 433 -15.70 -25.46 45.58
N GLU A 434 -14.49 -25.44 46.15
CA GLU A 434 -13.26 -25.81 45.45
C GLU A 434 -13.25 -27.34 45.33
N ASP A 435 -13.47 -27.84 44.11
CA ASP A 435 -13.48 -29.26 43.78
C ASP A 435 -12.01 -29.73 43.67
N GLU A 436 -11.51 -30.40 44.71
CA GLU A 436 -10.11 -30.87 44.80
C GLU A 436 -9.85 -32.08 43.88
N GLU A 437 -9.86 -31.87 42.56
CA GLU A 437 -9.30 -32.86 41.62
C GLU A 437 -7.77 -32.91 41.75
N GLU A 438 -7.30 -33.95 42.46
CA GLU A 438 -5.90 -34.32 42.70
C GLU A 438 -5.14 -34.54 41.37
N CYS A 439 -4.57 -33.46 40.82
CA CYS A 439 -3.88 -33.46 39.54
C CYS A 439 -2.35 -33.56 39.72
N ASP A 440 -1.82 -34.78 39.59
CA ASP A 440 -0.39 -35.13 39.67
C ASP A 440 0.44 -34.53 38.50
N CYS A 441 0.64 -33.21 38.52
CA CYS A 441 1.48 -32.49 37.58
C CYS A 441 2.97 -32.56 38.00
N PRO A 442 3.89 -33.07 37.16
CA PRO A 442 5.32 -33.10 37.49
C PRO A 442 5.89 -31.68 37.55
N GLY A 443 6.28 -31.23 38.74
CA GLY A 443 6.68 -29.85 38.98
C GLY A 443 8.00 -29.45 38.31
N GLY A 444 8.02 -28.27 37.66
CA GLY A 444 9.27 -27.64 37.22
C GLY A 444 9.18 -26.70 36.00
N GLU A 445 8.30 -25.69 35.98
CA GLU A 445 8.23 -24.76 34.83
C GLU A 445 7.91 -23.27 35.18
N GLU A 446 8.29 -22.81 36.37
CA GLU A 446 8.00 -21.44 36.86
C GLU A 446 8.88 -20.33 36.23
N ALA A 447 9.79 -20.68 35.30
CA ALA A 447 10.72 -19.73 34.67
C ALA A 447 10.21 -19.11 33.34
N HIS A 448 9.15 -19.66 32.73
CA HIS A 448 8.81 -19.34 31.32
C HIS A 448 8.09 -17.98 31.13
N VAL A 449 7.55 -17.37 32.19
CA VAL A 449 6.69 -16.18 32.09
C VAL A 449 7.49 -14.87 31.98
N GLU A 450 8.63 -14.75 32.66
CA GLU A 450 9.44 -13.52 32.68
C GLU A 450 10.22 -13.29 31.37
N GLU A 451 10.63 -14.39 30.73
CA GLU A 451 11.32 -14.42 29.42
C GLU A 451 10.51 -13.75 28.29
N ASN A 452 9.19 -13.96 28.29
CA ASN A 452 8.30 -13.46 27.24
C ASN A 452 8.31 -11.92 27.14
N TRP A 453 8.42 -11.23 28.29
CA TRP A 453 8.51 -9.77 28.34
C TRP A 453 9.81 -9.23 27.74
N HIS A 454 10.94 -9.93 27.91
CA HIS A 454 12.20 -9.55 27.29
C HIS A 454 12.15 -9.69 25.77
N ASN A 455 11.59 -10.79 25.25
CA ASN A 455 11.38 -10.97 23.81
C ASN A 455 10.50 -9.87 23.20
N GLN A 456 9.36 -9.53 23.84
CA GLN A 456 8.48 -8.47 23.34
C GLN A 456 9.16 -7.10 23.34
N SER A 457 9.90 -6.75 24.40
CA SER A 457 10.66 -5.50 24.50
C SER A 457 11.78 -5.40 23.45
N GLN A 458 12.45 -6.52 23.14
CA GLN A 458 13.48 -6.59 22.12
C GLN A 458 12.91 -6.44 20.70
N GLN A 459 11.73 -7.01 20.41
CA GLN A 459 11.01 -6.78 19.15
C GLN A 459 10.59 -5.31 18.99
N MET A 460 10.03 -4.69 20.04
CA MET A 460 9.68 -3.26 20.06
C MET A 460 10.90 -2.36 19.79
N SER A 461 12.04 -2.66 20.41
CA SER A 461 13.31 -1.93 20.19
C SER A 461 13.81 -2.09 18.75
N THR A 462 13.73 -3.30 18.19
CA THR A 462 14.14 -3.60 16.81
C THR A 462 13.27 -2.86 15.79
N MET A 463 11.94 -2.88 15.98
CA MET A 463 11.00 -2.17 15.13
C MET A 463 11.21 -0.65 15.19
N THR A 464 11.46 -0.10 16.38
CA THR A 464 11.77 1.32 16.58
C THR A 464 13.05 1.72 15.82
N ALA A 465 14.11 0.91 15.89
CA ALA A 465 15.35 1.16 15.14
C ALA A 465 15.14 1.13 13.62
N VAL A 466 14.29 0.23 13.12
CA VAL A 466 13.90 0.18 11.69
C VAL A 466 13.14 1.44 11.28
N ILE A 467 12.19 1.92 12.10
CA ILE A 467 11.44 3.17 11.84
C ILE A 467 12.38 4.37 11.80
N CYS A 468 13.29 4.51 12.76
CA CYS A 468 14.30 5.58 12.77
C CYS A 468 15.19 5.55 11.52
N LYS A 469 15.62 4.36 11.08
CA LYS A 469 16.44 4.18 9.87
C LYS A 469 15.68 4.53 8.60
N LEU A 470 14.39 4.16 8.50
CA LEU A 470 13.51 4.55 7.41
C LEU A 470 13.29 6.08 7.36
N LYS A 471 13.05 6.72 8.51
CA LYS A 471 12.88 8.18 8.62
C LYS A 471 14.15 8.92 8.16
N ALA A 472 15.32 8.52 8.66
CA ALA A 472 16.60 9.11 8.25
C ALA A 472 16.89 8.95 6.74
N ASN A 473 16.52 7.81 6.14
CA ASN A 473 16.64 7.62 4.69
C ASN A 473 15.69 8.54 3.90
N ASN A 474 14.46 8.77 4.40
CA ASN A 474 13.46 9.62 3.74
C ASN A 474 13.81 11.11 3.84
N GLU A 475 14.33 11.56 5.00
CA GLU A 475 14.85 12.91 5.20
C GLU A 475 16.05 13.24 4.28
N ASN A 476 16.81 12.23 3.83
CA ASN A 476 17.88 12.42 2.83
C ASN A 476 17.38 12.48 1.38
N LEU A 477 16.16 12.01 1.08
CA LEU A 477 15.57 12.08 -0.28
C LEU A 477 14.97 13.46 -0.58
N LEU A 478 14.31 14.09 0.40
CA LEU A 478 13.71 15.43 0.25
C LEU A 478 14.67 16.52 -0.28
N PRO A 479 15.90 16.71 0.26
CA PRO A 479 16.84 17.72 -0.25
C PRO A 479 17.47 17.34 -1.59
N ALA A 480 17.41 16.08 -2.02
CA ALA A 480 17.85 15.67 -3.35
C ALA A 480 16.84 16.11 -4.42
N THR A 481 15.54 15.94 -4.17
CA THR A 481 14.45 16.32 -5.09
C THR A 481 14.36 17.83 -5.31
N LEU A 482 14.64 18.64 -4.28
CA LEU A 482 14.62 20.11 -4.36
C LEU A 482 15.82 20.75 -5.11
N ARG A 483 16.71 19.95 -5.71
CA ARG A 483 17.89 20.44 -6.46
C ARG A 483 17.74 20.46 -7.99
N CYS A 484 16.53 20.33 -8.52
CA CYS A 484 16.22 20.68 -9.90
C CYS A 484 16.52 22.18 -10.15
N LYS A 485 17.63 22.46 -10.84
CA LYS A 485 17.98 23.83 -11.26
C LYS A 485 16.90 24.39 -12.20
N PRO A 486 16.56 25.70 -12.12
CA PRO A 486 15.72 26.32 -13.13
C PRO A 486 16.40 26.19 -14.50
N ILE A 487 15.64 25.75 -15.50
CA ILE A 487 16.11 25.62 -16.88
C ILE A 487 16.28 27.04 -17.45
N GLN A 488 17.49 27.40 -17.85
CA GLN A 488 17.76 28.71 -18.46
C GLN A 488 17.05 28.87 -19.80
N ASP A 489 16.61 30.09 -20.08
CA ASP A 489 15.73 30.45 -21.19
C ASP A 489 16.29 30.06 -22.56
N CYS A 490 15.46 29.43 -23.39
CA CYS A 490 15.76 29.22 -24.80
C CYS A 490 15.46 30.50 -25.60
N PRO A 491 16.43 31.12 -26.30
CA PRO A 491 16.22 32.35 -27.05
C PRO A 491 15.47 32.08 -28.37
N LEU A 492 14.14 32.10 -28.32
CA LEU A 492 13.28 32.02 -29.51
C LEU A 492 13.49 33.25 -30.39
N THR A 493 14.12 33.05 -31.54
CA THR A 493 14.34 34.07 -32.57
C THR A 493 13.48 33.82 -33.80
N ALA A 494 13.34 34.86 -34.62
CA ALA A 494 12.76 34.89 -35.98
C ALA A 494 11.23 34.98 -36.14
N LYS A 495 10.78 36.24 -36.26
CA LYS A 495 9.94 36.78 -37.37
C LYS A 495 8.57 36.14 -37.64
N ASN A 496 7.52 36.96 -37.65
CA ASN A 496 7.07 37.61 -38.90
C ASN A 496 6.04 38.75 -38.71
N LYS A 497 5.77 39.42 -39.85
CA LYS A 497 4.82 40.52 -40.15
C LYS A 497 3.38 40.22 -39.66
N THR A 498 2.44 41.17 -39.54
CA THR A 498 2.09 42.26 -40.49
C THR A 498 1.34 43.42 -39.80
N ALA A 499 1.13 44.54 -40.52
CA ALA A 499 0.46 45.76 -40.04
C ALA A 499 -1.06 45.79 -40.32
N LEU A 500 -1.67 46.95 -40.01
CA LEU A 500 -3.11 47.27 -39.87
C LEU A 500 -3.73 46.73 -38.56
N GLY A 501 -4.49 47.49 -37.77
CA GLY A 501 -4.81 48.92 -37.83
C GLY A 501 -6.30 49.21 -37.83
N SER A 502 -6.85 49.57 -36.67
CA SER A 502 -8.17 50.20 -36.52
C SER A 502 -8.18 51.04 -35.24
N ASP A 503 -8.85 52.18 -35.28
CA ASP A 503 -8.93 53.17 -34.21
C ASP A 503 -10.39 53.25 -33.73
N VAL A 504 -10.65 52.96 -32.46
CA VAL A 504 -11.99 53.02 -31.85
C VAL A 504 -11.86 53.54 -30.41
N THR A 505 -12.65 54.56 -30.10
CA THR A 505 -12.63 55.31 -28.84
C THR A 505 -13.27 54.59 -27.66
N ASP A 506 -12.58 54.67 -26.51
CA ASP A 506 -13.11 54.86 -25.15
C ASP A 506 -14.62 54.66 -24.94
N LEU A 507 -15.01 53.58 -24.25
CA LEU A 507 -16.33 53.47 -23.61
C LEU A 507 -16.32 52.50 -22.41
N GLN A 508 -16.34 53.11 -21.22
CA GLN A 508 -16.82 52.63 -19.91
C GLN A 508 -16.73 51.14 -19.53
N GLN A 509 -15.97 50.90 -18.45
CA GLN A 509 -16.34 50.05 -17.30
C GLN A 509 -17.12 48.73 -17.58
N THR A 510 -16.39 47.63 -17.73
CA THR A 510 -16.79 46.38 -17.06
C THR A 510 -15.53 45.59 -16.70
N LYS A 511 -15.38 45.19 -15.43
CA LYS A 511 -14.28 44.26 -15.04
C LYS A 511 -14.59 42.87 -15.59
N PRO A 512 -13.71 42.24 -16.39
CA PRO A 512 -13.75 40.80 -16.55
C PRO A 512 -13.40 40.16 -15.19
N ALA A 513 -14.12 39.11 -14.80
CA ALA A 513 -13.65 38.25 -13.73
C ALA A 513 -12.41 37.48 -14.24
N LEU A 514 -11.28 37.61 -13.54
CA LEU A 514 -10.10 36.79 -13.80
C LEU A 514 -10.40 35.37 -13.31
N LEU A 515 -10.89 34.51 -14.21
CA LEU A 515 -10.71 33.07 -14.02
C LEU A 515 -9.21 32.80 -14.19
N CYS A 516 -8.57 32.36 -13.11
CA CYS A 516 -7.26 31.73 -13.16
C CYS A 516 -7.46 30.21 -13.25
N PRO A 517 -7.31 29.58 -14.43
CA PRO A 517 -7.21 28.14 -14.54
C PRO A 517 -5.77 27.71 -14.25
N ASP A 518 -5.37 27.72 -12.97
CA ASP A 518 -4.23 26.91 -12.49
C ASP A 518 -4.24 26.82 -10.95
N GLY A 519 -3.97 25.62 -10.43
CA GLY A 519 -4.14 25.25 -9.02
C GLY A 519 -3.04 25.74 -8.06
N LEU A 520 -2.59 26.99 -8.20
CA LEU A 520 -1.62 27.60 -7.30
C LEU A 520 -2.30 28.09 -6.02
N PHE A 521 -2.39 27.21 -5.02
CA PHE A 521 -2.72 27.61 -3.66
C PHE A 521 -1.65 28.57 -3.13
N LEU A 522 -2.01 29.85 -3.00
CA LEU A 522 -1.27 30.79 -2.17
C LEU A 522 -1.38 30.31 -0.71
N VAL A 523 -0.32 29.67 -0.23
CA VAL A 523 -0.14 29.43 1.20
C VAL A 523 0.08 30.79 1.85
N GLU A 524 -0.99 31.31 2.45
CA GLU A 524 -0.91 32.45 3.36
C GLU A 524 -0.04 32.04 4.54
N LEU A 525 1.16 32.64 4.66
CA LEU A 525 1.99 32.49 5.86
C LEU A 525 1.28 33.23 6.99
N VAL A 526 0.45 32.50 7.71
CA VAL A 526 0.02 32.87 9.06
C VAL A 526 1.27 32.84 9.93
N ASP A 527 1.81 34.01 10.21
CA ASP A 527 2.92 34.17 11.14
C ASP A 527 2.40 33.90 12.55
N ILE A 528 2.59 32.67 13.02
CA ILE A 528 2.19 32.26 14.37
C ILE A 528 3.25 32.80 15.32
N CYS A 529 3.10 34.06 15.73
CA CYS A 529 3.84 34.62 16.85
C CYS A 529 3.64 33.68 18.06
N SER A 530 4.73 33.13 18.56
CA SER A 530 4.73 32.50 19.89
C SER A 530 4.18 33.52 20.90
N PRO A 531 3.31 33.11 21.85
CA PRO A 531 3.08 33.94 23.01
C PRO A 531 4.41 34.07 23.77
N ASP A 532 4.79 35.29 24.13
CA ASP A 532 5.87 35.51 25.10
C ASP A 532 5.47 34.86 26.43
N GLU A 533 6.34 34.02 26.99
CA GLU A 533 6.18 33.54 28.37
C GLU A 533 6.66 34.65 29.31
N ASP A 534 5.75 35.58 29.63
CA ASP A 534 5.98 36.66 30.60
C ASP A 534 6.43 36.10 31.97
N GLU A 535 7.50 36.66 32.52
CA GLU A 535 8.07 36.26 33.81
C GLU A 535 7.21 36.77 34.99
N GLU A 536 6.32 35.94 35.56
CA GLU A 536 5.72 36.22 36.88
C GLU A 536 6.68 35.87 38.04
N GLU A 537 7.69 36.72 38.23
CA GLU A 537 8.46 36.81 39.48
C GLU A 537 7.72 37.71 40.51
N GLU A 538 6.89 37.14 41.39
CA GLU A 538 6.62 37.69 42.73
C GLU A 538 5.84 36.72 43.64
N GLY A 539 6.06 36.74 44.97
CA GLY A 539 5.14 36.06 45.90
C GLY A 539 5.67 35.54 47.26
N ASP A 540 6.38 36.33 48.06
CA ASP A 540 6.75 35.97 49.45
C ASP A 540 5.52 35.64 50.34
N LYS A 541 5.59 34.53 51.11
CA LYS A 541 4.85 34.33 52.38
C LYS A 541 5.26 33.09 53.20
#